data_AF-A0A8K1DB35-F1
#
_entry.id   AF-A0A8K1DB35-F1
#
_cell.length_a   1.000
_cell.length_b   1.000
_cell.length_c   1.000
_cell.angle_alpha   90.00
_cell.angle_beta   90.00
_cell.angle_gamma   90.00
#
_symmetry.space_group_name_H-M   'P 1'
#
loop_
_entity.id
_entity.type
_entity.pdbx_description
1 polymer ?
#
loop_
_entity_poly.entity_id
_entity_poly.type
_entity_poly.pdbx_seq_one_letter_code
_entity_poly.pdbx_strand_id
1 'polypeptide(L)'
;MRSAKGTMAALRALWRLRGPSGLSAAPARLGPAPARSRQWQPDTEWAQQFAGAIMYPSKATEKWVPPPLNDKDPVAHKKVSSLTINFGPQHPAAHGVLRLVLELSGETVKRCDPHVGLLHRGTEKLIEYKTYLQALPYFDRLDYVSMMCNEQAPVSPV
;
A
#
# COMPACT_ATOMS: atom_id res chain seq x y z
N MET A 1 -44.43 -15.78 35.87
CA MET A 1 -44.18 -17.18 35.46
C MET A 1 -43.58 -17.18 34.06
N ARG A 2 -42.40 -17.82 33.91
CA ARG A 2 -41.87 -18.64 32.79
C ARG A 2 -42.39 -18.30 31.38
N SER A 3 -41.60 -18.15 30.31
CA SER A 3 -40.54 -19.05 29.81
C SER A 3 -40.01 -18.43 28.51
N ALA A 4 -38.71 -18.08 28.40
CA ALA A 4 -37.67 -18.85 27.73
C ALA A 4 -37.79 -19.00 26.19
N LYS A 5 -36.95 -18.21 25.50
CA LYS A 5 -36.17 -18.52 24.29
C LYS A 5 -36.42 -19.92 23.68
N GLY A 6 -36.86 -19.95 22.42
CA GLY A 6 -36.76 -21.18 21.61
C GLY A 6 -37.55 -21.08 20.31
N THR A 7 -36.85 -21.02 19.17
CA THR A 7 -37.30 -21.49 17.83
C THR A 7 -36.25 -21.21 16.73
N MET A 8 -34.96 -21.29 17.02
CA MET A 8 -33.89 -21.26 15.98
C MET A 8 -32.81 -22.31 16.26
N ALA A 9 -33.23 -23.52 16.65
CA ALA A 9 -32.32 -24.67 16.86
C ALA A 9 -32.85 -26.00 16.29
N ALA A 10 -34.06 -26.04 15.72
CA ALA A 10 -34.68 -27.30 15.28
C ALA A 10 -34.32 -27.75 13.85
N LEU A 11 -33.66 -26.92 13.05
CA LEU A 11 -33.30 -27.25 11.65
C LEU A 11 -31.86 -27.76 11.46
N ARG A 12 -31.10 -27.98 12.55
CA ARG A 12 -29.74 -28.57 12.49
C ARG A 12 -29.64 -30.03 12.95
N ALA A 13 -30.76 -30.66 13.36
CA ALA A 13 -30.75 -32.04 13.86
C ALA A 13 -31.17 -33.10 12.83
N LEU A 14 -31.74 -32.71 11.68
CA LEU A 14 -32.29 -33.64 10.68
C LEU A 14 -31.34 -33.95 9.49
N TRP A 15 -30.03 -33.73 9.66
CA TRP A 15 -29.00 -34.10 8.67
C TRP A 15 -28.01 -35.14 9.19
N ARG A 16 -28.22 -35.67 10.40
CA ARG A 16 -27.33 -36.67 11.04
C ARG A 16 -27.83 -38.12 11.00
N LEU A 17 -28.86 -38.44 10.22
CA LEU A 17 -29.41 -39.80 10.12
C LEU A 17 -29.70 -40.20 8.66
N ARG A 18 -28.65 -40.25 7.84
CA ARG A 18 -28.60 -41.10 6.64
C ARG A 18 -27.15 -41.24 6.15
N GLY A 19 -26.33 -41.97 6.89
CA GLY A 19 -25.06 -42.46 6.37
C GLY A 19 -25.31 -43.64 5.43
N PRO A 20 -24.65 -43.74 4.26
CA PRO A 20 -24.47 -45.02 3.62
C PRO A 20 -23.27 -45.69 4.29
N SER A 21 -23.59 -46.66 5.14
CA SER A 21 -22.70 -47.73 5.54
C SER A 21 -22.12 -48.45 4.32
N GLY A 22 -20.80 -48.65 4.35
CA GLY A 22 -20.18 -49.86 3.81
C GLY A 22 -19.97 -49.90 2.30
N LEU A 23 -18.91 -49.24 1.83
CA LEU A 23 -18.08 -49.81 0.77
C LEU A 23 -16.63 -49.73 1.24
N SER A 24 -16.15 -50.87 1.73
CA SER A 24 -14.75 -51.18 1.98
C SER A 24 -13.88 -50.65 0.83
N ALA A 25 -12.88 -49.85 1.17
CA ALA A 25 -11.81 -49.48 0.27
C ALA A 25 -11.01 -50.75 -0.09
N ALA A 26 -11.46 -51.45 -1.14
CA ALA A 26 -10.62 -52.43 -1.80
C ALA A 26 -9.39 -51.69 -2.34
N PRO A 27 -8.16 -52.21 -2.13
CA PRO A 27 -6.99 -51.57 -2.68
C PRO A 27 -7.15 -51.60 -4.19
N ALA A 28 -7.23 -50.42 -4.82
CA ALA A 28 -7.20 -50.32 -6.27
C ALA A 28 -5.87 -50.93 -6.70
N ARG A 29 -5.93 -52.19 -7.16
CA ARG A 29 -4.81 -52.86 -7.80
C ARG A 29 -4.33 -51.91 -8.89
N LEU A 30 -3.14 -51.37 -8.71
CA LEU A 30 -2.37 -50.71 -9.77
C LEU A 30 -1.91 -51.79 -10.76
N GLY A 31 -2.87 -52.42 -11.42
CA GLY A 31 -2.65 -53.12 -12.69
C GLY A 31 -2.91 -52.13 -13.81
N PRO A 32 -2.26 -52.26 -14.98
CA PRO A 32 -2.53 -51.38 -16.10
C PRO A 32 -4.00 -51.54 -16.49
N ALA A 33 -4.76 -50.44 -16.42
CA ALA A 33 -6.16 -50.46 -16.83
C ALA A 33 -6.27 -50.95 -18.29
N PRO A 34 -7.27 -51.79 -18.63
CA PRO A 34 -7.45 -52.26 -20.00
C PRO A 34 -7.57 -51.04 -20.91
N ALA A 35 -6.85 -51.04 -22.04
CA ALA A 35 -6.83 -49.93 -22.97
C ALA A 35 -8.26 -49.59 -23.43
N ARG A 36 -8.88 -48.58 -22.81
CA ARG A 36 -10.17 -47.99 -23.21
C ARG A 36 -10.09 -47.24 -24.55
N SER A 37 -9.09 -47.54 -25.37
CA SER A 37 -8.84 -46.91 -26.68
C SER A 37 -10.01 -47.05 -27.66
N ARG A 38 -10.85 -48.08 -27.50
CA ARG A 38 -12.03 -48.35 -28.35
C ARG A 38 -13.33 -47.73 -27.85
N GLN A 39 -13.37 -47.23 -26.62
CA GLN A 39 -14.55 -46.54 -26.10
C GLN A 39 -14.46 -45.07 -26.46
N TRP A 40 -15.54 -44.50 -26.98
CA TRP A 40 -15.60 -43.07 -27.28
C TRP A 40 -15.14 -42.26 -26.06
N GLN A 41 -14.15 -41.39 -26.28
CA GLN A 41 -13.64 -40.44 -25.29
C GLN A 41 -14.05 -39.04 -25.76
N PRO A 42 -14.45 -38.15 -24.84
CA PRO A 42 -14.69 -36.76 -25.18
C PRO A 42 -13.41 -36.13 -25.71
N ASP A 43 -13.54 -35.40 -26.82
CA ASP A 43 -12.49 -34.61 -27.43
C ASP A 43 -12.36 -33.24 -26.73
N THR A 44 -11.37 -32.45 -27.16
CA THR A 44 -11.13 -31.11 -26.61
C THR A 44 -12.30 -30.16 -26.86
N GLU A 45 -13.00 -30.33 -27.98
CA GLU A 45 -14.18 -29.53 -28.33
C GLU A 45 -15.36 -29.83 -27.39
N TRP A 46 -15.63 -31.11 -27.11
CA TRP A 46 -16.63 -31.52 -26.12
C TRP A 46 -16.33 -30.96 -24.73
N ALA A 47 -15.07 -30.98 -24.29
CA ALA A 47 -14.69 -30.47 -22.96
C ALA A 47 -14.84 -28.93 -22.84
N GLN A 48 -14.54 -28.18 -23.91
CA GLN A 48 -14.63 -26.72 -23.91
C GLN A 48 -16.07 -26.21 -23.79
N GLN A 49 -17.06 -26.98 -24.25
CA GLN A 49 -18.49 -26.64 -24.10
C GLN A 49 -18.92 -26.50 -22.63
N PHE A 50 -18.26 -27.20 -21.70
CA PHE A 50 -18.57 -27.17 -20.26
C PHE A 50 -17.65 -26.23 -19.46
N ALA A 51 -16.64 -25.64 -20.10
CA ALA A 51 -15.63 -24.81 -19.43
C ALA A 51 -16.03 -23.33 -19.30
N GLY A 52 -17.07 -22.90 -20.01
CA GLY A 52 -17.57 -21.54 -19.95
C GLY A 52 -18.26 -21.21 -18.61
N ALA A 53 -18.47 -19.93 -18.33
CA ALA A 53 -19.20 -19.50 -17.15
C ALA A 53 -20.67 -19.98 -17.14
N ILE A 54 -21.27 -20.17 -18.33
CA ILE A 54 -22.68 -20.50 -18.54
C ILE A 54 -22.79 -21.55 -19.66
N MET A 55 -23.69 -22.52 -19.49
CA MET A 55 -23.90 -23.64 -20.43
C MET A 55 -24.47 -23.23 -21.80
N TYR A 56 -25.29 -22.17 -21.84
CA TYR A 56 -25.93 -21.69 -23.07
C TYR A 56 -25.69 -20.17 -23.21
N PRO A 57 -24.64 -19.75 -23.94
CA PRO A 57 -24.32 -18.33 -24.09
C PRO A 57 -25.36 -17.62 -24.96
N SER A 58 -25.80 -16.46 -24.49
CA SER A 58 -26.67 -15.51 -25.18
C SER A 58 -25.96 -14.18 -25.37
N LYS A 59 -26.48 -13.30 -26.23
CA LYS A 59 -25.89 -11.95 -26.47
C LYS A 59 -25.70 -11.12 -25.19
N ALA A 60 -26.49 -11.39 -24.14
CA ALA A 60 -26.37 -10.70 -22.86
C ALA A 60 -25.32 -11.31 -21.92
N THR A 61 -24.94 -12.57 -22.13
CA THR A 61 -24.11 -13.37 -21.21
C THR A 61 -22.69 -13.65 -21.72
N GLU A 62 -22.38 -13.23 -22.95
CA GLU A 62 -21.06 -13.37 -23.58
C GLU A 62 -19.91 -12.69 -22.79
N LYS A 63 -20.22 -11.61 -22.04
CA LYS A 63 -19.24 -10.88 -21.23
C LYS A 63 -18.75 -11.65 -19.99
N TRP A 64 -19.44 -12.72 -19.60
CA TRP A 64 -19.17 -13.41 -18.34
C TRP A 64 -18.00 -14.39 -18.49
N VAL A 65 -16.89 -14.05 -17.85
CA VAL A 65 -15.69 -14.91 -17.77
C VAL A 65 -15.87 -15.88 -16.60
N PRO A 66 -15.43 -17.15 -16.71
CA PRO A 66 -15.43 -18.06 -15.56
C PRO A 66 -14.61 -17.46 -14.41
N PRO A 67 -14.99 -17.74 -13.15
CA PRO A 67 -14.25 -17.25 -12.00
C PRO A 67 -12.81 -17.78 -12.03
N PRO A 68 -11.85 -17.02 -11.47
CA PRO A 68 -10.49 -17.50 -11.34
C PRO A 68 -10.47 -18.76 -10.46
N LEU A 69 -9.57 -19.70 -10.75
CA LEU A 69 -9.45 -20.96 -9.99
C LEU A 69 -9.25 -20.75 -8.47
N ASN A 70 -8.68 -19.60 -8.09
CA ASN A 70 -8.41 -19.22 -6.70
C ASN A 70 -9.58 -18.46 -6.04
N ASP A 71 -10.71 -18.28 -6.73
CA ASP A 71 -11.90 -17.52 -6.31
C ASP A 71 -11.60 -16.09 -5.79
N LYS A 72 -10.42 -15.56 -6.14
CA LYS A 72 -9.92 -14.26 -5.72
C LYS A 72 -9.66 -13.43 -6.96
N ASP A 73 -10.42 -12.35 -7.08
CA ASP A 73 -10.13 -11.32 -8.06
C ASP A 73 -8.75 -10.70 -7.78
N PRO A 74 -7.99 -10.33 -8.82
CA PRO A 74 -6.74 -9.61 -8.63
C PRO A 74 -7.02 -8.33 -7.84
N VAL A 75 -6.31 -8.15 -6.72
CA VAL A 75 -6.53 -7.00 -5.85
C VAL A 75 -6.16 -5.73 -6.60
N ALA A 76 -7.15 -4.90 -6.90
CA ALA A 76 -6.91 -3.58 -7.44
C ALA A 76 -6.27 -2.71 -6.35
N HIS A 77 -4.94 -2.56 -6.41
CA HIS A 77 -4.21 -1.64 -5.53
C HIS A 77 -4.55 -0.20 -5.90
N LYS A 78 -5.64 0.32 -5.33
CA LYS A 78 -5.97 1.74 -5.43
C LYS A 78 -4.94 2.50 -4.60
N LYS A 79 -3.97 3.15 -5.27
CA LYS A 79 -3.01 4.03 -4.59
C LYS A 79 -3.79 5.08 -3.80
N VAL A 80 -3.63 5.07 -2.48
CA VAL A 80 -4.14 6.14 -1.61
C VAL A 80 -3.40 7.41 -2.01
N SER A 81 -4.16 8.45 -2.37
CA SER A 81 -3.59 9.75 -2.72
C SER A 81 -2.91 10.35 -1.49
N SER A 82 -1.60 10.59 -1.57
CA SER A 82 -0.90 11.41 -0.59
C SER A 82 -1.32 12.86 -0.75
N LEU A 83 -1.58 13.53 0.38
CA LEU A 83 -1.94 14.94 0.39
C LEU A 83 -0.65 15.77 0.41
N THR A 84 -0.46 16.64 -0.57
CA THR A 84 0.64 17.60 -0.60
C THR A 84 0.19 18.89 0.08
N ILE A 85 0.75 19.21 1.26
CA ILE A 85 0.51 20.48 1.96
C ILE A 85 1.75 21.36 1.85
N ASN A 86 1.54 22.62 1.47
CA ASN A 86 2.57 23.64 1.47
C ASN A 86 2.53 24.43 2.78
N PHE A 87 3.49 24.18 3.67
CA PHE A 87 3.78 25.09 4.77
C PHE A 87 4.52 26.31 4.22
N GLY A 88 3.79 27.42 4.13
CA GLY A 88 4.29 28.66 3.57
C GLY A 88 5.19 29.45 4.54
N PRO A 89 5.97 30.43 4.03
CA PRO A 89 6.90 31.22 4.83
C PRO A 89 6.24 32.10 5.91
N GLN A 90 4.94 32.36 5.81
CA GLN A 90 4.17 33.15 6.77
C GLN A 90 3.69 32.34 7.98
N HIS A 91 3.88 31.01 7.97
CA HIS A 91 3.36 30.16 9.02
C HIS A 91 4.07 30.44 10.36
N PRO A 92 3.35 30.72 11.47
CA PRO A 92 3.97 31.13 12.74
C PRO A 92 4.86 30.04 13.37
N ALA A 93 4.66 28.77 13.01
CA ALA A 93 5.56 27.69 13.43
C ALA A 93 6.89 27.65 12.65
N ALA A 94 7.04 28.43 11.58
CA ALA A 94 8.32 28.61 10.91
C ALA A 94 9.08 29.72 11.63
N HIS A 95 10.08 29.36 12.44
CA HIS A 95 10.95 30.33 13.08
C HIS A 95 11.89 30.93 12.02
N GLY A 96 11.52 32.09 11.49
CA GLY A 96 12.19 32.73 10.36
C GLY A 96 11.42 32.51 9.06
N VAL A 97 12.15 32.28 7.96
CA VAL A 97 11.54 32.18 6.62
C VAL A 97 11.89 30.81 6.04
N LEU A 98 10.96 29.86 6.19
CA LEU A 98 11.10 28.48 5.71
C LEU A 98 9.85 28.06 4.94
N ARG A 99 10.03 27.44 3.79
CA ARG A 99 8.95 26.78 3.04
C ARG A 99 9.16 25.28 3.09
N LEU A 100 8.16 24.53 3.54
CA LEU A 100 8.16 23.08 3.54
C LEU A 100 7.03 22.57 2.64
N VAL A 101 7.36 21.71 1.68
CA VAL A 101 6.37 20.93 0.94
C VAL A 101 6.31 19.55 1.59
N LEU A 102 5.17 19.23 2.20
CA LEU A 102 4.97 18.00 2.95
C LEU A 102 4.04 17.07 2.17
N GLU A 103 4.47 15.83 2.01
CA GLU A 103 3.62 14.73 1.55
C GLU A 103 3.11 13.95 2.75
N LEU A 104 1.82 14.07 3.00
CA LEU A 104 1.16 13.48 4.16
C LEU A 104 0.34 12.25 3.77
N SER A 105 0.29 11.30 4.69
CA SER A 105 -0.58 10.14 4.65
C SER A 105 -1.41 10.13 5.93
N GLY A 106 -2.48 10.94 5.95
CA GLY A 106 -3.20 11.24 7.19
C GLY A 106 -2.36 12.15 8.08
N GLU A 107 -2.10 11.72 9.32
CA GLU A 107 -1.29 12.45 10.31
C GLU A 107 0.22 12.16 10.19
N THR A 108 0.61 11.10 9.45
CA THR A 108 2.01 10.71 9.29
C THR A 108 2.66 11.40 8.08
N VAL A 109 3.84 11.97 8.28
CA VAL A 109 4.68 12.52 7.21
C VAL A 109 5.37 11.39 6.45
N LYS A 110 5.15 11.30 5.14
CA LYS A 110 5.89 10.36 4.28
C LYS A 110 7.19 10.98 3.77
N ARG A 111 7.12 12.24 3.34
CA ARG A 111 8.26 12.99 2.80
C ARG A 111 8.11 14.47 3.12
N CYS A 112 9.23 15.13 3.36
CA CYS A 112 9.32 16.57 3.49
C CYS A 112 10.43 17.09 2.58
N ASP A 113 10.10 18.08 1.74
CA ASP A 113 11.08 18.80 0.92
C ASP A 113 11.22 20.23 1.48
N PRO A 114 12.30 20.51 2.24
CA PRO A 114 12.58 21.85 2.74
C PRO A 114 13.20 22.73 1.66
N HIS A 115 12.53 23.81 1.30
CA HIS A 115 13.08 24.83 0.41
C HIS A 115 13.80 25.89 1.26
N VAL A 116 15.13 25.79 1.30
CA VAL A 116 16.03 26.74 1.97
C VAL A 116 16.55 27.77 0.95
N GLY A 117 16.97 28.93 1.42
CA GLY A 117 17.60 29.97 0.59
C GLY A 117 16.84 31.30 0.52
N LEU A 118 15.65 31.39 1.14
CA LEU A 118 14.88 32.64 1.22
C LEU A 118 15.61 33.75 2.00
N LEU A 119 16.57 33.39 2.86
CA LEU A 119 17.44 34.31 3.60
C LEU A 119 18.90 34.28 3.11
N HIS A 120 19.17 33.74 1.92
CA HIS A 120 20.53 33.74 1.37
C HIS A 120 20.93 35.17 1.01
N ARG A 121 21.95 35.70 1.71
CA ARG A 121 22.46 37.07 1.56
C ARG A 121 23.84 37.15 0.87
N GLY A 122 24.37 36.02 0.39
CA GLY A 122 25.70 35.97 -0.25
C GLY A 122 26.84 36.42 0.67
N THR A 123 26.73 36.19 1.99
CA THR A 123 27.68 36.68 2.99
C THR A 123 29.11 36.21 2.75
N GLU A 124 29.30 34.95 2.33
CA GLU A 124 30.62 34.39 1.97
C GLU A 124 31.29 35.20 0.86
N LYS A 125 30.54 35.53 -0.20
CA LYS A 125 31.05 36.33 -1.32
C LYS A 125 31.41 37.76 -0.90
N LEU A 126 30.65 38.34 0.03
CA LEU A 126 30.93 39.68 0.55
C LEU A 126 32.17 39.71 1.45
N ILE A 127 32.49 38.59 2.11
CA ILE A 127 33.68 38.47 2.97
C ILE A 127 34.95 38.42 2.12
N GLU A 128 34.92 37.85 0.90
CA GLU A 128 36.09 37.80 0.00
C GLU A 128 36.66 39.20 -0.35
N TYR A 129 35.81 40.22 -0.40
CA TYR A 129 36.21 41.59 -0.76
C TYR A 129 36.58 42.45 0.46
N LYS A 130 36.62 41.89 1.67
CA LYS A 130 36.81 42.62 2.93
C LYS A 130 38.01 42.10 3.71
N THR A 131 38.61 42.98 4.50
CA THR A 131 39.69 42.58 5.42
C THR A 131 39.10 41.84 6.62
N TYR A 132 39.91 41.02 7.30
CA TYR A 132 39.47 40.19 8.44
C TYR A 132 38.72 40.99 9.52
N LEU A 133 39.20 42.18 9.89
CA LEU A 133 38.51 43.04 10.87
C LEU A 133 37.17 43.58 10.35
N GLN A 134 37.05 43.84 9.06
CA GLN A 134 35.81 44.28 8.43
C GLN A 134 34.81 43.13 8.21
N ALA A 135 35.29 41.89 8.21
CA ALA A 135 34.49 40.69 8.06
C ALA A 135 33.83 40.23 9.38
N LEU A 136 34.42 40.55 10.54
CA LEU A 136 33.93 40.15 11.87
C LEU A 136 32.41 40.37 12.08
N PRO A 137 31.82 41.55 11.78
CA PRO A 137 30.40 41.79 12.00
C PRO A 137 29.46 40.98 11.10
N TYR A 138 29.98 40.27 10.09
CA TYR A 138 29.15 39.36 9.28
C TYR A 138 28.92 38.03 9.98
N PHE A 139 29.85 37.56 10.81
CA PHE A 139 29.72 36.31 11.55
C PHE A 139 28.64 36.39 12.64
N ASP A 140 28.50 37.53 13.31
CA ASP A 140 27.39 37.79 14.26
C ASP A 140 25.99 37.67 13.65
N ARG A 141 25.89 37.92 12.34
CA ARG A 141 24.62 37.93 11.61
C ARG A 141 24.30 36.60 10.93
N LEU A 142 25.18 35.60 11.08
CA LEU A 142 24.92 34.24 10.58
C LEU A 142 24.00 33.48 11.54
N ASP A 143 24.41 33.30 12.79
CA ASP A 143 23.51 32.90 13.87
C ASP A 143 23.24 34.10 14.79
N TYR A 144 22.05 34.67 14.65
CA TYR A 144 21.62 35.88 15.33
C TYR A 144 21.28 35.67 16.81
N VAL A 145 21.31 34.44 17.32
CA VAL A 145 21.04 34.14 18.74
C VAL A 145 22.33 34.08 19.56
N SER A 146 23.46 33.69 18.95
CA SER A 146 24.72 33.40 19.66
C SER A 146 25.92 34.23 19.16
N MET A 147 25.81 35.56 19.22
CA MET A 147 26.81 36.49 18.67
C MET A 147 28.25 36.20 19.16
N MET A 148 28.47 36.09 20.48
CA MET A 148 29.82 35.89 21.03
C MET A 148 30.47 34.56 20.60
N CYS A 149 29.67 33.51 20.40
CA CYS A 149 30.18 32.23 19.91
C CYS A 149 30.63 32.33 18.45
N ASN A 150 29.91 33.12 17.65
CA ASN A 150 30.25 33.34 16.24
C ASN A 150 31.48 34.23 16.05
N GLU A 151 31.76 35.19 16.93
CA GLU A 151 33.01 35.96 16.89
C GLU A 151 34.22 35.14 17.33
N GLN A 152 34.04 34.24 18.30
CA GLN A 152 35.13 33.41 18.81
C GLN A 152 35.64 32.40 17.77
N ALA A 153 34.75 31.85 16.94
CA ALA A 153 35.08 30.83 15.93
C ALA A 153 36.16 31.27 14.89
N PRO A 154 36.07 32.44 14.23
CA PRO A 154 37.11 32.90 13.31
C PRO A 154 38.39 33.39 14.01
N VAL A 155 38.34 33.76 15.30
CA VAL A 155 39.49 34.32 16.05
C VAL A 155 40.34 33.23 16.70
N SER A 156 39.72 32.14 17.17
CA SER A 156 40.40 31.00 17.78
C SER A 156 40.32 29.79 16.85
N PRO A 157 41.15 29.73 15.78
CA PRO A 157 41.34 28.50 15.05
C PRO A 157 42.11 27.54 15.96
N VAL A 158 41.36 26.70 16.67
CA VAL A 158 41.92 25.53 17.37
C VAL A 158 42.29 24.48 16.33
#